data_AF-A0A7V4UQ22-F1
#
_entry.id   AF-A0A7V4UQ22-F1
#
_cell.length_a   1.000
_cell.length_b   1.000
_cell.length_c   1.000
_cell.angle_alpha   90.00
_cell.angle_beta   90.00
_cell.angle_gamma   90.00
#
_symmetry.space_group_name_H-M   'P 1'
#
loop_
_entity.id
_entity.type
_entity.pdbx_description
1 polymer ?
#
loop_
_entity_poly.entity_id
_entity_poly.type
_entity_poly.pdbx_seq_one_letter_code
_entity_poly.pdbx_strand_id
1 'polypeptide(L)'
;LLMVGTIAGILLATFFNNGGGAWDNAKKFIETGQYGGKGSDTHKAAVVGDTVGDPFKDTAGPSLHVLIKLLSTITLVLAPLFV
;
A
#
# COMPACT_ATOMS: atom_id res chain seq x y z
N LEU A 1 -9.94 -17.96 -11.52
CA LEU A 1 -9.04 -17.48 -10.44
C LEU A 1 -8.20 -16.27 -10.86
N LEU A 2 -7.46 -16.32 -11.97
CA LEU A 2 -6.63 -15.21 -12.46
C LEU A 2 -7.36 -13.86 -12.56
N MET A 3 -8.50 -13.82 -13.25
CA MET A 3 -9.24 -12.57 -13.50
C MET A 3 -9.66 -11.88 -12.21
N VAL A 4 -10.33 -12.60 -11.30
CA VAL A 4 -10.80 -12.06 -10.02
C VAL A 4 -9.63 -11.69 -9.11
N GLY A 5 -8.59 -12.52 -9.04
CA GLY A 5 -7.39 -12.27 -8.24
C GLY A 5 -6.63 -11.01 -8.68
N THR A 6 -6.50 -10.79 -9.99
CA THR A 6 -5.86 -9.60 -10.54
C THR A 6 -6.68 -8.33 -10.27
N ILE A 7 -8.00 -8.35 -10.47
CA ILE A 7 -8.86 -7.19 -10.23
C ILE A 7 -8.83 -6.79 -8.75
N ALA A 8 -9.07 -7.76 -7.85
CA ALA A 8 -9.05 -7.49 -6.42
C ALA A 8 -7.66 -7.06 -5.93
N GLY A 9 -6.61 -7.70 -6.44
CA GLY A 9 -5.22 -7.40 -6.08
C GLY A 9 -4.79 -5.98 -6.49
N ILE A 10 -5.11 -5.53 -7.71
CA ILE A 10 -4.75 -4.19 -8.18
C ILE A 10 -5.46 -3.12 -7.35
N LEU A 11 -6.76 -3.30 -7.09
CA LEU A 11 -7.54 -2.33 -6.30
C LEU A 11 -6.97 -2.21 -4.89
N LEU A 12 -6.66 -3.33 -4.24
CA LEU A 12 -6.13 -3.34 -2.88
C LEU A 12 -4.69 -2.80 -2.81
N ALA A 13 -3.83 -3.16 -3.76
CA ALA A 13 -2.45 -2.66 -3.83
C ALA A 13 -2.43 -1.12 -3.97
N THR A 14 -3.29 -0.59 -4.83
CA THR A 14 -3.43 0.86 -5.05
C THR A 14 -3.94 1.57 -3.80
N PHE A 15 -4.92 0.98 -3.11
CA PHE A 15 -5.44 1.51 -1.86
C PHE A 15 -4.36 1.61 -0.77
N PHE A 16 -3.57 0.54 -0.57
CA PHE A 16 -2.51 0.53 0.44
C PHE A 16 -1.38 1.51 0.12
N ASN A 17 -0.93 1.58 -1.13
CA ASN A 17 0.12 2.51 -1.54
C ASN A 17 -0.33 3.97 -1.35
N ASN A 18 -1.52 4.31 -1.81
CA ASN A 18 -2.03 5.68 -1.73
C ASN A 18 -2.41 6.09 -0.31
N GLY A 19 -3.03 5.18 0.45
CA GLY A 19 -3.41 5.44 1.84
C GLY A 19 -2.19 5.66 2.74
N GLY A 20 -1.20 4.75 2.70
CA GLY A 20 0.02 4.91 3.47
C GLY A 20 0.84 6.14 3.04
N GLY A 21 0.94 6.40 1.73
CA GLY A 21 1.61 7.60 1.22
C GLY A 21 0.92 8.91 1.63
N ALA A 22 -0.43 8.92 1.69
CA ALA A 22 -1.17 10.08 2.15
C ALA A 22 -0.91 10.40 3.62
N TRP A 23 -0.86 9.38 4.49
CA TRP A 23 -0.55 9.57 5.91
C TRP A 23 0.89 10.07 6.14
N ASP A 24 1.88 9.54 5.42
CA ASP A 24 3.27 10.04 5.50
C ASP A 24 3.37 11.50 5.04
N ASN A 25 2.72 11.83 3.93
CA ASN A 25 2.71 13.19 3.40
C ASN A 25 1.98 14.16 4.32
N ALA A 26 0.89 13.74 4.97
CA ALA A 26 0.19 14.54 5.97
C ALA A 26 1.08 14.81 7.20
N LYS A 27 1.79 13.79 7.70
CA LYS A 27 2.78 13.95 8.77
C LYS A 27 3.87 14.95 8.35
N LYS A 28 4.50 14.76 7.19
CA LYS A 28 5.53 15.67 6.66
C LYS A 28 5.02 17.09 6.49
N PHE A 29 3.77 17.28 6.06
CA PHE A 29 3.16 18.59 5.93
C PHE A 29 3.05 19.31 7.29
N ILE A 30 2.59 18.62 8.33
CA ILE A 30 2.53 19.16 9.69
C ILE A 30 3.95 19.46 10.20
N GLU A 31 4.93 18.63 9.87
CA GLU A 31 6.33 18.86 10.22
C GLU A 31 6.93 20.14 9.60
N THR A 32 6.34 20.68 8.53
CA THR A 32 6.75 21.99 7.97
C THR A 32 6.29 23.21 8.78
N GLY A 33 5.55 23.00 9.88
CA GLY A 33 5.05 24.07 10.75
C GLY A 33 3.55 24.35 10.58
N GLN A 34 2.88 23.64 9.67
CA GLN A 34 1.44 23.74 9.49
C GLN A 34 0.71 23.00 10.64
N TYR A 35 -0.48 23.49 11.01
CA TYR A 35 -1.30 22.91 12.08
C TYR A 35 -0.59 22.71 13.42
N GLY A 36 0.33 23.61 13.81
CA GLY A 36 0.99 23.58 15.12
C GLY A 36 2.39 22.96 15.11
N GLY A 37 2.85 22.39 13.99
CA GLY A 37 4.24 21.97 13.84
C GLY A 37 4.62 20.72 14.64
N LYS A 38 5.92 20.41 14.70
CA LYS A 38 6.44 19.24 15.42
C LYS A 38 6.13 19.30 16.92
N GLY A 39 5.67 18.18 17.48
CA GLY A 39 5.37 18.04 18.91
C GLY A 39 3.95 18.48 19.32
N SER A 40 3.19 19.09 18.40
CA SER A 40 1.77 19.37 18.58
C SER A 40 0.94 18.07 18.65
N ASP A 41 -0.29 18.16 19.18
CA ASP A 41 -1.16 16.99 19.25
C ASP A 41 -1.62 16.51 17.86
N THR A 42 -1.72 17.43 16.90
CA THR A 42 -1.92 17.13 15.47
C THR A 42 -0.73 16.37 14.87
N HIS A 43 0.51 16.72 15.23
CA HIS A 43 1.70 15.96 14.82
C HIS A 43 1.70 14.54 15.39
N LYS A 44 1.37 14.38 16.68
CA LYS A 44 1.26 13.04 17.29
C LYS A 44 0.20 12.18 16.61
N ALA A 45 -0.97 12.74 16.31
CA ALA A 45 -2.01 12.03 15.59
C ALA A 45 -1.56 11.61 14.17
N ALA A 46 -0.84 12.48 13.46
CA ALA A 46 -0.31 12.17 12.13
C ALA A 46 0.80 11.11 12.17
N VAL A 47 1.62 11.09 13.23
CA VAL A 47 2.63 10.02 13.45
C VAL A 47 1.95 8.66 13.64
N VAL A 48 0.85 8.60 14.39
CA VAL A 48 0.07 7.36 14.54
C VAL A 48 -0.49 6.91 13.19
N GLY A 49 -1.04 7.83 12.39
CA GLY A 49 -1.53 7.53 11.04
C GLY A 49 -0.44 6.97 10.12
N ASP A 50 0.75 7.58 10.12
CA ASP A 50 1.88 7.11 9.32
C ASP A 50 2.39 5.74 9.80
N THR A 51 2.42 5.50 11.11
CA THR A 51 2.80 4.19 11.68
C THR A 51 1.85 3.07 11.22
N VAL A 52 0.56 3.37 11.06
CA VAL A 52 -0.42 2.44 10.46
C VAL A 52 -0.21 2.31 8.94
N GLY A 53 0.21 3.39 8.29
CA GLY A 53 0.48 3.46 6.85
C GLY A 53 1.77 2.78 6.40
N ASP A 54 2.79 2.65 7.25
CA ASP A 54 4.08 2.05 6.92
C ASP A 54 3.95 0.59 6.45
N PRO A 55 3.25 -0.32 7.17
CA PRO A 55 3.00 -1.67 6.66
C PRO A 55 2.24 -1.68 5.33
N PHE A 56 1.38 -0.69 5.09
CA PHE A 56 0.56 -0.62 3.87
C PHE A 56 1.39 -0.23 2.66
N LYS A 57 2.14 0.87 2.73
CA LYS A 57 2.90 1.41 1.59
C LYS A 57 4.23 0.68 1.34
N ASP A 58 4.88 0.16 2.38
CA ASP A 58 6.23 -0.41 2.26
C ASP A 58 6.25 -1.95 2.20
N THR A 59 5.19 -2.61 2.67
CA THR A 59 5.13 -4.08 2.71
C THR A 59 3.96 -4.63 1.89
N ALA A 60 2.72 -4.38 2.29
CA ALA A 60 1.54 -5.03 1.72
C ALA A 60 1.28 -4.60 0.27
N GLY A 61 1.30 -3.30 -0.02
CA GLY A 61 1.05 -2.76 -1.35
C GLY A 61 2.05 -3.26 -2.40
N PRO A 62 3.38 -3.12 -2.19
CA PRO A 62 4.39 -3.67 -3.10
C PRO A 62 4.29 -5.19 -3.27
N SER A 63 4.00 -5.93 -2.19
CA SER A 63 3.85 -7.39 -2.22
C SER A 63 2.67 -7.84 -3.08
N LEU A 64 1.54 -7.12 -3.05
CA LEU A 64 0.38 -7.43 -3.89
C LEU A 64 0.68 -7.25 -5.38
N HIS A 65 1.46 -6.24 -5.77
CA HIS A 65 1.90 -6.08 -7.17
C HIS A 65 2.76 -7.25 -7.64
N VAL A 66 3.66 -7.76 -6.78
CA VAL A 66 4.48 -8.93 -7.09
C VAL A 66 3.62 -10.19 -7.18
N LEU A 67 2.70 -10.39 -6.23
CA LEU A 67 1.79 -11.53 -6.20
C LEU A 67 1.01 -11.68 -7.51
N ILE A 68 0.44 -10.59 -8.04
CA ILE A 68 -0.36 -10.60 -9.28
C ILE A 68 0.48 -11.01 -10.48
N LYS A 69 1.72 -10.52 -10.56
CA LYS A 69 2.67 -10.90 -11.62
C LYS A 69 3.04 -12.37 -11.52
N LEU A 70 3.39 -12.85 -10.32
CA LEU A 70 3.76 -14.25 -10.09
C LEU A 70 2.60 -15.20 -10.37
N LEU A 71 1.38 -14.87 -9.95
CA LEU A 71 0.18 -15.67 -10.23
C LEU A 71 -0.03 -15.83 -11.74
N SER A 72 0.16 -14.76 -12.50
CA SER A 72 0.06 -14.78 -13.97
C SER A 72 1.13 -15.67 -14.60
N THR A 73 2.38 -15.53 -14.19
CA THR A 73 3.50 -16.33 -14.70
C THR A 73 3.34 -17.81 -14.38
N ILE A 74 3.00 -18.16 -13.13
CA ILE A 74 2.81 -19.55 -12.70
C ILE A 74 1.66 -20.19 -13.47
N THR A 75 0.55 -19.46 -13.66
CA THR A 75 -0.60 -20.00 -14.40
C THR A 75 -0.24 -20.27 -15.86
N LEU A 76 0.54 -19.39 -16.50
CA LEU A 76 0.98 -19.60 -17.89
C LEU A 76 1.92 -20.81 -18.01
N VAL A 77 2.87 -20.95 -17.10
CA VAL A 77 3.86 -22.05 -17.11
C VAL A 77 3.20 -23.40 -16.86
N LEU A 78 2.23 -23.46 -15.96
CA LEU A 78 1.54 -24.71 -15.61
C LEU A 78 0.34 -25.04 -16.52
N ALA A 79 -0.07 -24.13 -17.41
CA ALA A 79 -1.23 -24.35 -18.29
C ALA A 79 -1.18 -25.68 -19.07
N PRO A 80 -0.04 -26.11 -19.67
CA PRO A 80 0.03 -27.38 -20.40
C PRO A 80 -0.16 -28.64 -19.54
N LEU A 81 -0.03 -28.53 -18.21
CA LEU A 81 -0.23 -29.66 -17.30
C LEU A 81 -1.73 -29.89 -17.00
N PHE A 82 -2.55 -28.86 -17.15
CA PHE A 82 -3.94 -28.84 -16.72
C PHE A 82 -4.95 -28.71 -17.87
N VAL A 83 -4.48 -28.53 -19.10
CA VAL A 83 -5.27 -28.44 -20.33
C VAL A 83 -5.00 -29.66 -21.22
#